data_AF-A0A165BXH4-F1
#
_entry.id   AF-A0A165BXH4-F1
#
_cell.length_a   1.000
_cell.length_b   1.000
_cell.length_c   1.000
_cell.angle_alpha   90.00
_cell.angle_beta   90.00
_cell.angle_gamma   90.00
#
_symmetry.space_group_name_H-M   'P 1'
#
loop_
_entity.id
_entity.type
_entity.pdbx_description
1 polymer ?
#
loop_
_entity_poly.entity_id
_entity_poly.type
_entity_poly.pdbx_seq_one_letter_code
_entity_poly.pdbx_strand_id
1 'polypeptide(L)'
;LEAGSRLAYSSHLRSYVGFCRRHGLSYEPTPDTLSLYIAYESHFIDARSVKSYLSGVCHALEPIFPDVRTARDSPLVKNTIAGRLKMSQSAVTRKSPLAASDIDRMIVKYSGGSYDDVLFASLLAVGFNGLHRLGELAWPDSKTLQSTRK
;
A
#
# COMPACT_ATOMS: atom_id res chain seq x y z
N LEU A 1 -16.71 -8.14 1.63
CA LEU A 1 -15.42 -7.79 1.00
C LEU A 1 -15.57 -6.46 0.28
N GLU A 2 -14.90 -5.42 0.77
CA GLU A 2 -14.85 -4.07 0.19
C GLU A 2 -14.62 -4.10 -1.33
N ALA A 3 -15.28 -3.20 -2.08
CA ALA A 3 -15.19 -3.15 -3.54
C ALA A 3 -13.75 -2.91 -4.05
N GLY A 4 -12.98 -2.07 -3.35
CA GLY A 4 -11.58 -1.80 -3.67
C GLY A 4 -10.69 -3.05 -3.54
N SER A 5 -10.91 -3.86 -2.52
CA SER A 5 -10.16 -5.11 -2.31
C SER A 5 -10.45 -6.15 -3.39
N ARG A 6 -11.66 -6.19 -3.95
CA ARG A 6 -12.01 -7.10 -5.06
C ARG A 6 -11.28 -6.74 -6.36
N LEU A 7 -11.13 -5.45 -6.65
CA LEU A 7 -10.41 -4.96 -7.83
C LEU A 7 -8.89 -5.16 -7.71
N ALA A 8 -8.33 -4.98 -6.51
CA ALA A 8 -6.92 -5.26 -6.26
C ALA A 8 -6.62 -6.76 -6.33
N TYR A 9 -7.51 -7.63 -5.85
CA TYR A 9 -7.30 -9.08 -5.93
C TYR A 9 -7.43 -9.63 -7.35
N SER A 10 -8.28 -9.04 -8.19
CA SER A 10 -8.37 -9.42 -9.60
C SER A 10 -7.12 -9.01 -10.38
N SER A 11 -6.49 -7.87 -10.06
CA SER A 11 -5.21 -7.48 -10.67
C SER A 11 -4.05 -8.37 -10.22
N HIS A 12 -3.98 -8.72 -8.93
CA HIS A 12 -2.96 -9.63 -8.40
C HIS A 12 -3.04 -11.02 -9.07
N LEU A 13 -4.24 -11.59 -9.17
CA LEU A 13 -4.44 -12.88 -9.85
C LEU A 13 -4.03 -12.81 -11.33
N ARG A 14 -4.40 -11.71 -12.02
CA ARG A 14 -4.04 -11.52 -13.43
C ARG A 14 -2.53 -11.46 -13.63
N SER A 15 -1.79 -10.84 -12.71
CA SER A 15 -0.32 -10.84 -12.76
C SER A 15 0.24 -12.26 -12.67
N TYR A 16 -0.18 -13.03 -11.66
CA TYR A 16 0.27 -14.41 -11.49
C TYR A 16 -0.06 -15.32 -12.68
N VAL A 17 -1.29 -15.27 -13.20
CA VAL A 17 -1.69 -16.04 -14.39
C VAL A 17 -0.88 -15.62 -15.61
N GLY A 18 -0.60 -14.32 -15.76
CA GLY A 18 0.25 -13.79 -16.83
C GLY A 18 1.68 -14.32 -16.74
N PHE A 19 2.25 -14.37 -15.54
CA PHE A 19 3.55 -14.98 -15.26
C PHE A 19 3.56 -16.46 -15.64
N CYS A 20 2.63 -17.27 -15.11
CA CYS A 20 2.58 -18.70 -15.42
C CYS A 20 2.46 -18.96 -16.93
N ARG A 21 1.59 -18.21 -17.62
CA ARG A 21 1.42 -18.33 -19.07
C ARG A 21 2.70 -17.98 -19.84
N ARG A 22 3.37 -16.89 -19.47
CA ARG A 22 4.61 -16.43 -20.13
C ARG A 22 5.75 -17.44 -19.99
N HIS A 23 5.81 -18.13 -18.86
CA HIS A 23 6.89 -19.06 -18.53
C HIS A 23 6.52 -20.54 -18.74
N GLY A 24 5.32 -20.83 -19.26
CA GLY A 24 4.85 -22.21 -19.47
C GLY A 24 4.73 -23.01 -18.18
N LEU A 25 4.47 -22.35 -17.05
CA LEU A 25 4.33 -22.98 -15.74
C LEU A 25 2.87 -23.36 -15.46
N SER A 26 2.69 -24.36 -14.58
CA SER A 26 1.37 -24.68 -14.02
C SER A 26 0.79 -23.46 -13.30
N TYR A 27 -0.54 -23.33 -13.34
CA TYR A 27 -1.25 -22.35 -12.54
C TYR A 27 -1.35 -22.77 -11.06
N GLU A 28 -1.06 -24.03 -10.75
CA GLU A 28 -1.05 -24.54 -9.39
C GLU A 28 0.03 -23.83 -8.55
N PRO A 29 -0.35 -23.17 -7.45
CA PRO A 29 0.57 -22.39 -6.64
C PRO A 29 1.35 -23.30 -5.69
N THR A 30 2.43 -23.90 -6.18
CA THR A 30 3.39 -24.66 -5.37
C THR A 30 4.42 -23.72 -4.72
N PRO A 31 5.15 -24.17 -3.68
CA PRO A 31 6.26 -23.41 -3.11
C PRO A 31 7.24 -22.88 -4.17
N ASP A 32 7.59 -23.70 -5.16
CA ASP A 32 8.51 -23.34 -6.24
C ASP A 32 7.91 -22.29 -7.17
N THR A 33 6.67 -22.50 -7.66
CA THR A 33 6.01 -21.55 -8.57
C THR A 33 5.81 -20.19 -7.91
N LEU A 34 5.41 -20.18 -6.63
CA LEU A 34 5.25 -18.94 -5.87
C LEU A 34 6.60 -18.24 -5.64
N SER A 35 7.68 -18.99 -5.39
CA SER A 35 9.02 -18.42 -5.19
C SER A 35 9.60 -17.84 -6.48
N LEU A 36 9.41 -18.53 -7.61
CA LEU A 36 9.77 -18.02 -8.93
C LEU A 36 8.97 -16.76 -9.28
N TYR A 37 7.66 -16.77 -9.00
CA TYR A 37 6.81 -15.59 -9.17
C TYR A 37 7.29 -14.41 -8.33
N ILE A 38 7.64 -14.63 -7.05
CA ILE A 38 8.21 -13.59 -6.19
C ILE A 38 9.50 -13.04 -6.79
N ALA A 39 10.43 -13.90 -7.17
CA ALA A 39 11.71 -13.48 -7.74
C ALA A 39 11.50 -12.63 -9.00
N TYR A 40 10.63 -13.09 -9.90
CA TYR A 40 10.29 -12.40 -11.14
C TYR A 40 9.60 -11.06 -10.90
N GLU A 41 8.48 -11.06 -10.18
CA GLU A 41 7.59 -9.91 -10.05
C GLU A 41 8.28 -8.76 -9.32
N SER A 42 9.17 -9.09 -8.39
CA SER A 42 9.93 -8.08 -7.64
C SER A 42 10.89 -7.24 -8.49
N HIS A 43 11.12 -7.59 -9.76
CA HIS A 43 11.82 -6.74 -10.72
C HIS A 43 10.92 -5.63 -11.30
N PHE A 44 9.61 -5.81 -11.26
CA PHE A 44 8.63 -4.92 -11.88
C PHE A 44 7.83 -4.12 -10.84
N ILE A 45 7.75 -4.60 -9.59
CA ILE A 45 7.05 -3.92 -8.49
C ILE A 45 7.97 -3.69 -7.28
N ASP A 46 7.60 -2.75 -6.40
CA ASP A 46 8.28 -2.57 -5.11
C ASP A 46 8.26 -3.88 -4.31
N ALA A 47 9.42 -4.30 -3.80
CA ALA A 47 9.57 -5.57 -3.07
C ALA A 47 8.67 -5.69 -1.84
N ARG A 48 8.22 -4.57 -1.25
CA ARG A 48 7.26 -4.55 -0.14
C ARG A 48 5.85 -4.88 -0.62
N SER A 49 5.50 -4.51 -1.85
CA SER A 49 4.19 -4.80 -2.47
C SER A 49 4.00 -6.28 -2.80
N VAL A 50 5.08 -7.03 -3.00
CA VAL A 50 5.05 -8.47 -3.33
C VAL A 50 4.25 -9.29 -2.31
N LYS A 51 4.36 -8.97 -1.01
CA LYS A 51 3.57 -9.63 0.05
C LYS A 51 2.06 -9.40 -0.10
N SER A 52 1.66 -8.20 -0.54
CA SER A 52 0.26 -7.87 -0.82
C SER A 52 -0.25 -8.64 -2.04
N TYR A 53 0.56 -8.68 -3.10
CA TYR A 53 0.27 -9.44 -4.32
C TYR A 53 0.06 -10.92 -4.01
N LEU A 54 0.99 -11.53 -3.28
CA LEU A 54 0.89 -12.93 -2.87
C LEU A 54 -0.36 -13.20 -2.03
N SER A 55 -0.76 -12.26 -1.16
CA SER A 55 -2.00 -12.38 -0.39
C SER A 55 -3.24 -12.37 -1.26
N GLY A 56 -3.28 -11.51 -2.28
CA GLY A 56 -4.38 -11.49 -3.25
C GLY A 56 -4.42 -12.76 -4.10
N VAL A 57 -3.27 -13.22 -4.59
CA VAL A 57 -3.15 -14.46 -5.37
C VAL A 57 -3.64 -15.66 -4.56
N CYS A 58 -3.13 -15.85 -3.34
CA CYS A 58 -3.56 -16.97 -2.49
C CYS A 58 -5.06 -16.89 -2.19
N HIS A 59 -5.59 -15.73 -1.84
CA HIS A 59 -7.02 -15.57 -1.58
C HIS A 59 -7.89 -15.91 -2.81
N ALA A 60 -7.45 -15.52 -4.01
CA ALA A 60 -8.20 -15.78 -5.23
C ALA A 60 -8.12 -17.26 -5.68
N LEU A 61 -6.99 -17.93 -5.38
CA LEU A 61 -6.76 -19.32 -5.77
C LEU A 61 -7.24 -20.34 -4.74
N GLU A 62 -7.41 -19.96 -3.47
CA GLU A 62 -7.81 -20.83 -2.36
C GLU A 62 -9.08 -21.66 -2.61
N PRO A 63 -10.13 -21.16 -3.30
CA PRO A 63 -11.30 -21.99 -3.64
C PRO A 63 -11.00 -23.14 -4.61
N ILE A 64 -9.93 -23.06 -5.39
CA ILE A 64 -9.53 -24.03 -6.42
C ILE A 64 -8.36 -24.89 -5.94
N PHE A 65 -7.42 -24.27 -5.21
CA PHE A 65 -6.21 -24.85 -4.67
C PHE A 65 -6.18 -24.64 -3.16
N PRO A 66 -6.80 -25.52 -2.35
CA PRO A 66 -6.93 -25.32 -0.90
C PRO A 66 -5.56 -25.26 -0.19
N ASP A 67 -4.55 -25.95 -0.73
CA ASP A 67 -3.20 -25.99 -0.17
C ASP A 67 -2.35 -24.74 -0.48
N VAL A 68 -2.89 -23.75 -1.20
CA VAL A 68 -2.17 -22.52 -1.57
C VAL A 68 -1.61 -21.77 -0.36
N ARG A 69 -2.31 -21.82 0.78
CA ARG A 69 -1.85 -21.21 2.04
C ARG A 69 -0.65 -21.95 2.60
N THR A 70 -0.71 -23.28 2.61
CA THR A 70 0.40 -24.16 3.01
C THR A 70 1.63 -23.93 2.12
N ALA A 71 1.43 -23.85 0.80
CA ALA A 71 2.50 -23.58 -0.15
C ALA A 71 3.16 -22.20 0.09
N ARG A 72 2.34 -21.17 0.34
CA ARG A 72 2.82 -19.83 0.70
C ARG A 72 3.59 -19.83 2.02
N ASP A 73 3.17 -20.62 3.00
CA ASP A 73 3.81 -20.68 4.31
C ASP A 73 5.06 -21.56 4.35
N SER A 74 5.43 -22.17 3.23
CA SER A 74 6.66 -22.95 3.09
C SER A 74 7.91 -22.11 3.42
N PRO A 75 8.97 -22.74 3.95
CA PRO A 75 10.26 -22.07 4.17
C PRO A 75 10.83 -21.44 2.91
N LEU A 76 10.66 -22.09 1.75
CA LEU A 76 11.16 -21.61 0.47
C LEU A 76 10.57 -20.23 0.11
N VAL A 77 9.25 -20.09 0.19
CA VAL A 77 8.55 -18.83 -0.11
C VAL A 77 8.94 -17.76 0.91
N LYS A 78 8.96 -18.09 2.21
CA LYS A 78 9.36 -17.16 3.27
C LYS A 78 10.78 -16.64 3.09
N ASN A 79 11.73 -17.54 2.80
CA ASN A 79 13.12 -17.19 2.57
C ASN A 79 13.30 -16.35 1.29
N THR A 80 12.55 -16.65 0.23
CA THR A 80 12.59 -15.88 -1.02
C THR A 80 12.10 -14.44 -0.81
N ILE A 81 10.99 -14.26 -0.08
CA ILE A 81 10.50 -12.93 0.28
C ILE A 81 11.54 -12.17 1.14
N ALA A 82 12.10 -12.83 2.15
CA ALA A 82 13.10 -12.23 3.04
C ALA A 82 14.36 -11.81 2.27
N GLY A 83 14.88 -12.70 1.42
CA GLY A 83 16.04 -12.44 0.56
C GLY A 83 15.79 -11.26 -0.36
N ARG A 84 14.64 -11.21 -1.03
CA ARG A 84 14.32 -10.10 -1.93
C ARG A 84 14.17 -8.77 -1.20
N LEU A 85 13.50 -8.76 -0.04
CA LEU A 85 13.37 -7.56 0.78
C LEU A 85 14.74 -7.05 1.21
N LYS A 86 15.65 -7.94 1.63
CA LYS A 86 17.02 -7.59 2.00
C LYS A 86 17.79 -6.98 0.83
N MET A 87 17.67 -7.54 -0.37
CA MET A 87 18.30 -6.99 -1.58
C MET A 87 17.72 -5.64 -2.01
N SER A 88 16.48 -5.34 -1.62
CA SER A 88 15.76 -4.12 -1.99
C SER A 88 15.83 -3.04 -0.91
N GLN A 89 16.62 -3.25 0.16
CA GLN A 89 16.81 -2.24 1.20
C GLN A 89 17.63 -1.07 0.64
N SER A 90 16.96 0.04 0.40
CA SER A 90 17.61 1.35 0.24
C SER A 90 17.81 2.01 1.61
N ALA A 91 18.76 2.93 1.70
CA ALA A 91 18.91 3.77 2.88
C ALA A 91 17.56 4.42 3.24
N VAL A 92 17.22 4.44 4.53
CA VAL A 92 15.96 5.02 5.00
C VAL A 92 16.01 6.54 4.79
N THR A 93 15.36 7.02 3.73
CA THR A 93 15.14 8.46 3.52
C THR A 93 13.94 8.89 4.36
N ARG A 94 14.19 9.51 5.51
CA ARG A 94 13.12 10.17 6.28
C ARG A 94 12.84 11.53 5.65
N LYS A 95 11.56 11.87 5.45
CA LYS A 95 11.18 13.26 5.19
C LYS A 95 11.56 14.09 6.42
N SER A 96 12.09 15.28 6.21
CA SER A 96 12.36 16.21 7.31
C SER A 96 11.09 16.49 8.11
N PRO A 97 11.18 16.65 9.44
CA PRO A 97 10.03 17.05 10.23
C PRO A 97 9.52 18.40 9.74
N LEU A 98 8.20 18.60 9.80
CA LEU A 98 7.58 19.88 9.53
C LEU A 98 8.03 20.87 10.61
N ALA A 99 8.63 21.99 10.21
CA ALA A 99 9.09 23.02 11.14
C ALA A 99 8.15 24.24 11.12
N ALA A 100 8.23 25.09 12.15
CA ALA A 100 7.46 26.34 12.20
C ALA A 100 7.73 27.22 10.97
N SER A 101 8.98 27.27 10.49
CA SER A 101 9.35 28.01 9.29
C SER A 101 8.69 27.48 8.01
N ASP A 102 8.34 26.18 7.96
CA ASP A 102 7.57 25.63 6.84
C ASP A 102 6.11 26.11 6.88
N ILE A 103 5.54 26.28 8.08
CA ILE A 103 4.20 26.85 8.26
C ILE A 103 4.18 28.30 7.80
N ASP A 104 5.17 29.11 8.23
CA ASP A 104 5.28 30.52 7.82
C ASP A 104 5.35 30.65 6.30
N ARG A 105 6.14 29.80 5.64
CA ARG A 105 6.24 29.75 4.18
C ARG A 105 4.90 29.41 3.53
N MET A 106 4.14 28.46 4.09
CA MET A 106 2.83 28.10 3.54
C MET A 106 1.81 29.22 3.74
N ILE A 107 1.78 29.88 4.91
CA ILE A 107 0.88 31.01 5.17
C ILE A 107 1.16 32.13 4.16
N VAL A 108 2.43 32.50 3.96
CA VAL A 108 2.81 33.54 2.99
C VAL A 108 2.44 33.14 1.57
N LYS A 109 2.63 31.88 1.20
CA LYS A 109 2.33 31.39 -0.15
C LYS A 109 0.85 31.46 -0.49
N TYR A 110 -0.03 31.18 0.46
CA TYR A 110 -1.48 31.02 0.22
C TYR A 110 -2.32 32.21 0.70
N SER A 111 -1.72 33.25 1.29
CA SER A 111 -2.45 34.39 1.86
C SER A 111 -3.28 35.22 0.85
N GLY A 112 -2.89 35.23 -0.42
CA GLY A 112 -3.60 35.93 -1.50
C GLY A 112 -4.38 35.01 -2.44
N GLY A 113 -4.54 33.73 -2.07
CA GLY A 113 -5.19 32.72 -2.90
C GLY A 113 -6.72 32.75 -2.85
N SER A 114 -7.32 31.67 -3.37
CA SER A 114 -8.75 31.42 -3.25
C SER A 114 -9.16 31.17 -1.79
N TYR A 115 -10.48 31.11 -1.53
CA TYR A 115 -10.99 30.71 -0.21
C TYR A 115 -10.40 29.36 0.24
N ASP A 116 -10.30 28.38 -0.65
CA ASP A 116 -9.78 27.04 -0.33
C ASP A 116 -8.29 27.07 0.01
N ASP A 117 -7.52 27.94 -0.63
CA ASP A 117 -6.09 28.15 -0.34
C ASP A 117 -5.88 28.72 1.06
N VAL A 118 -6.66 29.75 1.41
CA VAL A 118 -6.61 30.40 2.73
C VAL A 118 -7.12 29.45 3.82
N LEU A 119 -8.17 28.68 3.54
CA LEU A 119 -8.70 27.65 4.43
C LEU A 119 -7.65 26.56 4.68
N PHE A 120 -6.97 26.08 3.64
CA PHE A 120 -5.89 25.10 3.76
C PHE A 120 -4.75 25.63 4.65
N ALA A 121 -4.28 26.85 4.41
CA ALA A 121 -3.21 27.45 5.23
C ALA A 121 -3.64 27.62 6.70
N SER A 122 -4.89 27.98 6.94
CA SER A 122 -5.46 28.13 8.28
C SER A 122 -5.52 26.79 9.01
N LEU A 123 -6.03 25.73 8.36
CA LEU A 123 -6.07 24.38 8.93
C LEU A 123 -4.67 23.84 9.21
N LEU A 124 -3.70 24.10 8.33
CA LEU A 124 -2.32 23.71 8.52
C LEU A 124 -1.68 24.39 9.74
N ALA A 125 -1.89 25.71 9.89
CA ALA A 125 -1.36 26.49 11.01
C ALA A 125 -1.99 26.06 12.34
N VAL A 126 -3.31 25.90 12.40
CA VAL A 126 -4.04 25.44 13.59
C VAL A 126 -3.63 24.01 13.95
N GLY A 127 -3.53 23.12 12.96
CA GLY A 127 -3.12 21.74 13.16
C GLY A 127 -1.70 21.61 13.71
N PHE A 128 -0.76 22.37 13.16
CA PHE A 128 0.63 22.35 13.62
C PHE A 128 0.78 22.92 15.03
N ASN A 129 0.20 24.10 15.30
CA ASN A 129 0.36 24.75 16.61
C ASN A 129 -0.48 24.10 17.72
N GLY A 130 -1.66 23.58 17.39
CA GLY A 130 -2.56 22.90 18.32
C GLY A 130 -2.32 21.40 18.46
N LEU A 131 -1.39 20.82 17.68
CA LEU A 131 -1.11 19.39 17.61
C LEU A 131 -2.35 18.54 17.25
N HIS A 132 -3.29 19.11 16.49
CA HIS A 132 -4.51 18.42 16.10
C HIS A 132 -4.24 17.35 15.04
N ARG A 133 -4.98 16.25 15.14
CA ARG A 133 -5.03 15.25 14.06
C ARG A 133 -5.88 15.79 12.91
N LEU A 134 -5.62 15.35 11.68
CA LEU A 134 -6.41 15.79 10.51
C LEU A 134 -7.92 15.52 10.67
N GLY A 135 -8.28 14.35 11.22
CA GLY A 135 -9.67 13.99 11.51
C GLY A 135 -10.34 14.87 12.58
N GLU A 136 -9.58 15.72 13.27
CA GLU A 136 -10.14 16.68 14.21
C GLU A 136 -10.47 18.04 13.58
N LEU A 137 -9.81 18.36 12.47
CA LEU A 137 -9.87 19.66 11.80
C LEU A 137 -10.84 19.68 10.63
N ALA A 138 -11.18 18.51 10.08
CA ALA A 138 -12.05 18.37 8.93
C ALA A 138 -13.27 17.50 9.24
N TRP A 139 -14.42 17.88 8.69
CA TRP A 139 -15.61 17.04 8.69
C TRP A 139 -15.50 16.03 7.55
N PRO A 140 -15.60 14.71 7.80
CA PRO A 140 -15.46 13.71 6.75
C PRO A 140 -16.55 13.84 5.68
N ASP A 141 -16.21 13.69 4.40
CA ASP A 141 -17.22 13.69 3.32
C ASP A 141 -18.17 12.49 3.41
N SER A 142 -17.67 11.34 3.88
CA SER A 142 -18.49 10.17 4.10
C SER A 142 -19.38 10.33 5.32
N LYS A 143 -20.70 10.40 5.10
CA LYS A 143 -21.72 10.54 6.16
C LYS A 143 -21.62 9.47 7.25
N THR A 144 -21.13 8.29 6.94
CA THR A 144 -20.98 7.19 7.91
C THR A 144 -19.84 7.41 8.91
N LEU A 145 -18.90 8.31 8.60
CA LEU A 145 -17.77 8.66 9.45
C LEU A 145 -17.99 9.98 10.20
N GLN A 146 -19.09 10.68 9.92
CA GLN A 146 -19.46 11.92 10.57
C GLN A 146 -20.05 11.61 11.95
N SER A 147 -19.49 12.22 12.98
CA SER A 147 -20.00 12.13 14.35
C SER A 147 -20.06 13.53 14.94
N THR A 148 -21.23 13.94 15.41
CA THR A 148 -21.40 15.19 16.18
C THR A 148 -20.81 15.10 17.58
N ARG A 149 -20.42 13.88 17.99
CA ARG A 149 -19.74 13.61 19.24
C ARG A 149 -18.25 13.35 18.94
N LYS A 150 -17.42 14.33 19.29
CA LYS A 150 -16.14 14.04 19.92
C LYS A 150 -16.38 13.97 21.42
#